data_AF-A0A135VBX9-F1
#
_entry.id   AF-A0A135VBX9-F1
#
_cell.length_a   1.000
_cell.length_b   1.000
_cell.length_c   1.000
_cell.angle_alpha   90.00
_cell.angle_beta   90.00
_cell.angle_gamma   90.00
#
_symmetry.space_group_name_H-M   'P 1'
#
loop_
_entity.id
_entity.type
_entity.pdbx_description
1 polymer ?
#
loop_
_entity_poly.entity_id
_entity_poly.type
_entity_poly.pdbx_seq_one_letter_code
_entity_poly.pdbx_strand_id
1 'polypeptide(L)'
;MVDVDGDGKNEAITGGQYTQIFEWINGAMIPTYTIMQPGTGPKSIKSIAAADLDGTGGPNMELLVSSLNWDIHTSIFKKIGEVYVPIFNISSDYRREVGGCACAVGDVDGNEDLEFIVVEEFPTSNLDAGFLLLRLFDYDGGTWQEIADYSFELGVQNWIDNVQILDLDYDGRNEIFIHHRNNPPKILEYANGQLSKTWEAPRFAMAAKAGNMYNNGEIQIVAAGYLGPEIGVGFNVYEYVDGAFKNTLNFSSPAFQGCAYDGLELGDVDGDGQNELVFLYMIDINTPLQRTMFSIFRNGALLFTGDTGYGSSEVVAIGDYDNDEI
;
A
#
# COMPACT_ATOMS: atom_id res chain seq x y z
N MET A 1 0.73 11.33 0.99
CA MET A 1 0.45 12.78 1.08
C MET A 1 -0.93 12.91 1.68
N VAL A 2 -1.06 13.60 2.80
CA VAL A 2 -2.35 13.77 3.50
C VAL A 2 -2.17 14.82 4.58
N ASP A 3 -3.20 15.65 4.79
CA ASP A 3 -3.30 16.61 5.89
C ASP A 3 -3.49 15.86 7.22
N VAL A 4 -2.41 15.66 7.97
CA VAL A 4 -2.42 14.88 9.22
C VAL A 4 -2.52 15.72 10.47
N ASP A 5 -2.37 17.04 10.37
CA ASP A 5 -2.53 17.95 11.50
C ASP A 5 -3.67 18.96 11.37
N GLY A 6 -4.42 18.88 10.27
CA GLY A 6 -5.70 19.55 10.04
C GLY A 6 -5.54 21.03 9.71
N ASP A 7 -4.38 21.43 9.19
CA ASP A 7 -4.12 22.82 8.80
C ASP A 7 -4.59 23.14 7.37
N GLY A 8 -5.12 22.14 6.65
CA GLY A 8 -5.60 22.25 5.28
C GLY A 8 -4.48 22.11 4.24
N LYS A 9 -3.28 21.68 4.64
CA LYS A 9 -2.15 21.39 3.76
C LYS A 9 -1.77 19.92 3.91
N ASN A 10 -1.41 19.29 2.80
CA ASN A 10 -0.96 17.91 2.81
C ASN A 10 0.47 17.84 3.33
N GLU A 11 0.72 16.93 4.27
CA GLU A 11 2.07 16.51 4.67
C GLU A 11 2.60 15.41 3.75
N ALA A 12 3.93 15.37 3.62
CA ALA A 12 4.62 14.19 3.12
C ALA A 12 5.09 13.31 4.29
N ILE A 13 4.75 12.03 4.25
CA ILE A 13 5.16 11.05 5.26
C ILE A 13 5.94 9.94 4.56
N THR A 14 7.17 9.72 5.02
CA THR A 14 8.08 8.74 4.40
C THR A 14 8.51 7.68 5.40
N GLY A 15 8.57 6.44 4.95
CA GLY A 15 9.14 5.32 5.67
C GLY A 15 10.56 4.99 5.21
N GLY A 16 11.41 4.60 6.15
CA GLY A 16 12.75 4.08 5.89
C GLY A 16 13.23 3.33 7.12
N GLN A 17 14.32 3.79 7.75
CA GLN A 17 14.70 3.32 9.08
C GLN A 17 13.81 3.90 10.21
N TYR A 18 13.14 5.01 9.90
CA TYR A 18 12.23 5.74 10.78
C TYR A 18 11.05 6.22 9.94
N THR A 19 9.99 6.68 10.59
CA THR A 19 8.96 7.47 9.90
C THR A 19 9.33 8.94 9.99
N GLN A 20 9.39 9.65 8.87
CA GLN A 20 9.67 11.08 8.81
C GLN A 20 8.44 11.81 8.28
N ILE A 21 8.03 12.86 8.98
CA ILE A 21 6.96 13.77 8.57
C ILE A 21 7.59 15.07 8.07
N PHE A 22 7.11 15.53 6.92
CA PHE A 22 7.41 16.81 6.33
C PHE A 22 6.13 17.65 6.27
N GLU A 23 6.13 18.79 6.93
CA GLU A 23 5.03 19.75 6.97
C GLU A 23 5.30 20.90 6.00
N TRP A 24 4.22 21.45 5.43
CA TRP A 24 4.29 22.58 4.52
C TRP A 24 4.47 23.90 5.28
N ILE A 25 5.68 24.45 5.28
CA ILE A 25 6.01 25.66 6.06
C ILE A 25 6.63 26.72 5.15
N ASN A 26 5.94 27.85 5.01
CA ASN A 26 6.42 29.03 4.28
C ASN A 26 6.86 28.75 2.83
N GLY A 27 6.12 27.92 2.10
CA GLY A 27 6.40 27.65 0.69
C GLY A 27 7.34 26.47 0.43
N ALA A 28 7.59 25.61 1.44
CA ALA A 28 8.44 24.44 1.29
C ALA A 28 8.04 23.32 2.26
N MET A 29 8.31 22.08 1.85
CA MET A 29 8.23 20.89 2.72
C MET A 29 9.43 20.82 3.65
N ILE A 30 9.19 20.90 4.96
CA ILE A 30 10.23 20.92 5.99
C ILE A 30 10.10 19.67 6.86
N PRO A 31 11.19 18.91 7.11
CA PRO A 31 11.13 17.78 8.05
C PRO A 31 10.91 18.30 9.47
N THR A 32 9.78 17.98 10.09
CA THR A 32 9.43 18.48 11.42
C THR A 32 9.44 17.39 12.48
N TYR A 33 9.14 16.13 12.13
CA TYR A 33 9.11 15.02 13.07
C TYR A 33 9.75 13.75 12.56
N THR A 34 10.57 13.12 13.41
CA THR A 34 11.07 11.76 13.22
C THR A 34 10.45 10.85 14.27
N ILE A 35 9.64 9.90 13.83
CA ILE A 35 9.00 8.89 14.68
C ILE A 35 9.85 7.62 14.68
N MET A 36 10.21 7.21 15.90
CA MET A 36 10.86 5.94 16.18
C MET A 36 9.79 4.91 16.52
N GLN A 37 9.77 3.80 15.79
CA GLN A 37 8.95 2.65 16.15
C GLN A 37 9.32 2.13 17.55
N PRO A 38 8.34 1.82 18.42
CA PRO A 38 8.62 1.21 19.71
C PRO A 38 9.20 -0.21 19.55
N GLY A 39 9.78 -0.72 20.63
CA GLY A 39 10.43 -2.03 20.66
C GLY A 39 11.95 -1.95 20.52
N THR A 40 12.55 -3.08 20.15
CA THR A 40 14.01 -3.24 20.15
C THR A 40 14.59 -3.13 18.74
N GLY A 41 15.71 -2.40 18.65
CA GLY A 41 16.50 -2.27 17.42
C GLY A 41 15.90 -1.33 16.38
N PRO A 42 16.66 -1.04 15.30
CA PRO A 42 16.15 -0.29 14.16
C PRO A 42 15.07 -1.09 13.43
N LYS A 43 14.03 -0.40 12.95
CA LYS A 43 12.91 -0.98 12.21
C LYS A 43 12.93 -0.48 10.78
N SER A 44 12.74 -1.36 9.81
CA SER A 44 12.49 -0.93 8.42
C SER A 44 10.98 -0.74 8.26
N ILE A 45 10.55 0.51 8.09
CA ILE A 45 9.15 0.85 7.85
C ILE A 45 8.76 0.36 6.45
N LYS A 46 7.61 -0.31 6.36
CA LYS A 46 7.13 -0.94 5.13
C LYS A 46 5.79 -0.39 4.65
N SER A 47 4.92 0.02 5.56
CA SER A 47 3.62 0.61 5.20
C SER A 47 3.24 1.68 6.21
N ILE A 48 2.58 2.72 5.71
CA ILE A 48 2.05 3.83 6.50
C ILE A 48 0.67 4.15 5.96
N ALA A 49 -0.30 4.26 6.85
CA ALA A 49 -1.61 4.82 6.57
C ALA A 49 -1.90 5.92 7.60
N ALA A 50 -2.75 6.88 7.24
CA ALA A 50 -3.18 7.95 8.13
C ALA A 50 -4.69 8.14 8.03
N ALA A 51 -5.37 8.24 9.16
CA ALA A 51 -6.81 8.47 9.26
C ALA A 51 -7.22 8.83 10.70
N ASP A 52 -8.46 9.25 10.90
CA ASP A 52 -9.10 9.38 12.23
C ASP A 52 -9.53 7.99 12.74
N LEU A 53 -8.58 7.22 13.28
CA LEU A 53 -8.75 5.82 13.67
C LEU A 53 -9.52 5.63 14.98
N ASP A 54 -9.66 6.69 15.78
CA ASP A 54 -10.46 6.68 17.00
C ASP A 54 -11.80 7.42 16.87
N GLY A 55 -12.14 7.86 15.65
CA GLY A 55 -13.42 8.48 15.32
C GLY A 55 -13.69 9.76 16.10
N THR A 56 -12.65 10.48 16.51
CA THR A 56 -12.80 11.67 17.35
C THR A 56 -13.23 12.91 16.56
N GLY A 57 -13.16 12.86 15.22
CA GLY A 57 -13.39 13.99 14.32
C GLY A 57 -12.40 15.12 14.55
N GLY A 58 -11.23 14.81 15.14
CA GLY A 58 -10.19 15.77 15.45
C GLY A 58 -9.45 16.23 14.19
N PRO A 59 -8.75 17.37 14.25
CA PRO A 59 -7.94 17.83 13.13
C PRO A 59 -6.69 16.95 12.90
N ASN A 60 -6.22 16.26 13.94
CA ASN A 60 -5.03 15.43 13.85
C ASN A 60 -5.41 13.99 13.54
N MET A 61 -4.91 13.46 12.43
CA MET A 61 -5.05 12.05 12.08
C MET A 61 -4.06 11.19 12.87
N GLU A 62 -4.46 9.96 13.18
CA GLU A 62 -3.55 8.92 13.63
C GLU A 62 -2.73 8.35 12.47
N LEU A 63 -1.49 7.95 12.77
CA LEU A 63 -0.62 7.24 11.84
C LEU A 63 -0.56 5.77 12.21
N LEU A 64 -1.00 4.89 11.32
CA LEU A 64 -0.79 3.45 11.40
C LEU A 64 0.49 3.10 10.65
N VAL A 65 1.52 2.67 11.37
CA VAL A 65 2.85 2.45 10.82
C VAL A 65 3.27 1.00 11.03
N SER A 66 3.50 0.28 9.94
CA SER A 66 3.97 -1.11 9.91
C SER A 66 5.43 -1.22 9.50
N SER A 67 6.14 -2.17 10.10
CA SER A 67 7.59 -2.33 9.99
C SER A 67 8.01 -3.79 10.14
N LEU A 68 9.23 -4.10 9.70
CA LEU A 68 9.86 -5.43 9.87
C LEU A 68 10.39 -5.61 11.29
N ASN A 69 9.90 -6.61 12.05
CA ASN A 69 10.55 -7.03 13.30
C ASN A 69 10.02 -8.32 13.99
N TRP A 70 10.55 -8.59 15.18
CA TRP A 70 10.28 -9.72 16.08
C TRP A 70 9.39 -9.39 17.29
N ASP A 71 9.21 -8.11 17.64
CA ASP A 71 8.42 -7.68 18.80
C ASP A 71 7.18 -6.87 18.39
N ILE A 72 7.29 -5.54 18.37
CA ILE A 72 6.28 -4.63 17.85
C ILE A 72 6.64 -4.38 16.39
N HIS A 73 5.71 -4.74 15.52
CA HIS A 73 5.86 -4.60 14.07
C HIS A 73 4.91 -3.54 13.52
N THR A 74 3.76 -3.31 14.16
CA THR A 74 2.84 -2.21 13.79
C THR A 74 2.45 -1.40 15.02
N SER A 75 2.35 -0.07 14.86
CA SER A 75 1.95 0.85 15.91
C SER A 75 1.05 1.96 15.36
N ILE A 76 0.11 2.41 16.19
CA ILE A 76 -0.68 3.62 15.96
C ILE A 76 -0.04 4.77 16.73
N PHE A 77 0.24 5.87 16.05
CA PHE A 77 0.75 7.11 16.63
C PHE A 77 -0.30 8.22 16.54
N LYS A 78 -0.45 9.01 17.61
CA LYS A 78 -1.32 10.19 17.65
C LYS A 78 -0.51 11.44 18.02
N LYS A 79 -0.82 12.57 17.39
CA LYS A 79 -0.26 13.89 17.75
C LYS A 79 -0.93 14.37 19.05
N ILE A 80 -0.18 14.39 20.15
CA ILE A 80 -0.63 14.91 21.45
C ILE A 80 0.19 16.15 21.78
N GLY A 81 -0.43 17.32 21.64
CA GLY A 81 0.30 18.59 21.63
C GLY A 81 1.24 18.63 20.43
N GLU A 82 2.51 18.92 20.67
CA GLU A 82 3.55 19.05 19.63
C GLU A 82 4.33 17.74 19.40
N VAL A 83 3.84 16.57 19.81
CA VAL A 83 4.59 15.31 19.68
C VAL A 83 3.70 14.16 19.25
N TYR A 84 4.24 13.29 18.41
CA TYR A 84 3.62 12.00 18.09
C TYR A 84 3.98 10.96 19.15
N VAL A 85 2.97 10.31 19.71
CA VAL A 85 3.14 9.26 20.72
C VAL A 85 2.48 7.96 20.27
N PRO A 86 3.10 6.79 20.51
CA PRO A 86 2.46 5.51 20.25
C PRO A 86 1.32 5.29 21.26
N ILE A 87 0.11 5.06 20.77
CA ILE A 87 -1.09 4.86 21.61
C ILE A 87 -1.62 3.42 21.55
N PHE A 88 -1.24 2.67 20.51
CA PHE A 88 -1.56 1.26 20.36
C PHE A 88 -0.42 0.54 19.65
N ASN A 89 -0.14 -0.69 20.06
CA ASN A 89 0.96 -1.50 19.52
C ASN A 89 0.46 -2.89 19.21
N ILE A 90 0.87 -3.41 18.06
CA ILE A 90 0.54 -4.73 17.58
C ILE A 90 1.85 -5.51 17.53
N SER A 91 1.83 -6.60 18.29
CA SER A 91 2.88 -7.61 18.28
C SER A 91 2.32 -8.92 17.77
N SER A 92 3.23 -9.78 17.33
CA SER A 92 2.92 -11.17 17.06
C SER A 92 3.44 -12.02 18.21
N ASP A 93 2.69 -13.06 18.57
CA ASP A 93 3.18 -14.10 19.47
C ASP A 93 4.14 -15.09 18.76
N TYR A 94 4.25 -14.98 17.44
CA TYR A 94 5.18 -15.78 16.65
C TYR A 94 6.62 -15.46 17.02
N ARG A 95 7.34 -16.49 17.47
CA ARG A 95 8.77 -16.42 17.85
C ARG A 95 9.70 -16.28 16.65
N ARG A 96 9.23 -15.71 15.54
CA ARG A 96 9.95 -15.57 14.29
C ARG A 96 9.85 -14.14 13.81
N GLU A 97 10.87 -13.74 13.07
CA GLU A 97 10.85 -12.49 12.32
C GLU A 97 9.63 -12.44 11.40
N VAL A 98 8.90 -11.33 11.45
CA VAL A 98 7.91 -11.01 10.41
C VAL A 98 8.69 -10.47 9.20
N GLY A 99 8.64 -11.21 8.09
CA GLY A 99 9.43 -10.93 6.88
C GLY A 99 8.94 -9.74 6.07
N GLY A 100 7.66 -9.41 6.23
CA GLY A 100 6.93 -8.32 5.55
C GLY A 100 5.72 -7.92 6.37
N CYS A 101 5.46 -6.62 6.49
CA CYS A 101 4.25 -6.08 7.12
C CYS A 101 3.63 -5.00 6.23
N ALA A 102 2.32 -5.02 6.05
CA ALA A 102 1.59 -3.93 5.42
C ALA A 102 0.32 -3.58 6.18
N CYS A 103 -0.21 -2.38 5.97
CA CYS A 103 -1.40 -1.89 6.63
C CYS A 103 -2.26 -1.02 5.71
N ALA A 104 -3.55 -1.01 5.97
CA ALA A 104 -4.52 -0.12 5.34
C ALA A 104 -5.63 0.22 6.35
N VAL A 105 -6.36 1.29 6.06
CA VAL A 105 -7.46 1.81 6.89
C VAL A 105 -8.69 1.99 6.01
N GLY A 106 -9.87 1.69 6.53
CA GLY A 106 -11.16 1.88 5.87
C GLY A 106 -12.28 1.16 6.62
N ASP A 107 -13.52 1.57 6.35
CA ASP A 107 -14.74 0.95 6.89
C ASP A 107 -14.96 -0.43 6.24
N VAL A 108 -14.60 -1.52 6.91
CA VAL A 108 -14.65 -2.89 6.39
C VAL A 108 -15.96 -3.58 6.77
N ASP A 109 -16.56 -3.23 7.91
CA ASP A 109 -17.77 -3.85 8.42
C ASP A 109 -19.08 -3.12 8.08
N GLY A 110 -18.98 -1.91 7.51
CA GLY A 110 -20.07 -1.10 6.99
C GLY A 110 -20.81 -0.29 8.06
N ASN A 111 -20.17 0.02 9.19
CA ASN A 111 -20.78 0.76 10.30
C ASN A 111 -20.45 2.28 10.29
N GLU A 112 -19.72 2.77 9.29
CA GLU A 112 -19.21 4.13 9.12
C GLU A 112 -18.05 4.56 10.06
N ASP A 113 -17.58 3.69 10.95
CA ASP A 113 -16.29 3.85 11.62
C ASP A 113 -15.14 3.22 10.80
N LEU A 114 -13.91 3.53 11.19
CA LEU A 114 -12.72 3.14 10.44
C LEU A 114 -11.98 2.04 11.17
N GLU A 115 -12.03 0.86 10.59
CA GLU A 115 -11.15 -0.24 10.94
C GLU A 115 -9.80 -0.09 10.26
N PHE A 116 -8.87 -0.91 10.72
CA PHE A 116 -7.64 -1.11 10.00
C PHE A 116 -7.26 -2.58 9.91
N ILE A 117 -6.50 -2.88 8.87
CA ILE A 117 -5.89 -4.18 8.69
C ILE A 117 -4.39 -4.10 8.91
N VAL A 118 -3.84 -5.17 9.48
CA VAL A 118 -2.41 -5.45 9.46
C VAL A 118 -2.23 -6.79 8.79
N VAL A 119 -1.29 -6.84 7.85
CA VAL A 119 -0.92 -8.05 7.15
C VAL A 119 0.53 -8.38 7.47
N GLU A 120 0.75 -9.59 7.97
CA GLU A 120 2.02 -10.07 8.49
C GLU A 120 2.47 -11.29 7.66
N GLU A 121 3.71 -11.28 7.19
CA GLU A 121 4.33 -12.40 6.49
C GLU A 121 5.25 -13.18 7.44
N PHE A 122 5.01 -14.47 7.58
CA PHE A 122 5.84 -15.36 8.39
C PHE A 122 6.60 -16.35 7.52
N PRO A 123 7.93 -16.23 7.42
CA PRO A 123 8.73 -17.26 6.77
C PRO A 123 8.70 -18.55 7.59
N THR A 124 8.28 -19.66 6.98
CA THR A 124 8.50 -20.95 7.62
C THR A 124 9.98 -21.33 7.51
N SER A 125 10.41 -22.39 8.21
CA SER A 125 11.80 -22.86 8.09
C SER A 125 12.08 -23.47 6.71
N ASN A 126 11.04 -23.63 5.90
CA ASN A 126 11.11 -23.96 4.51
C ASN A 126 10.95 -22.65 3.71
N LEU A 127 11.97 -22.26 2.93
CA LEU A 127 11.91 -21.09 2.05
C LEU A 127 10.82 -21.21 0.97
N ASP A 128 10.31 -22.43 0.76
CA ASP A 128 9.23 -22.74 -0.19
C ASP A 128 7.83 -22.72 0.44
N ALA A 129 7.71 -22.39 1.73
CA ALA A 129 6.43 -22.25 2.41
C ALA A 129 6.48 -21.03 3.34
N GLY A 130 5.67 -20.02 3.06
CA GLY A 130 5.35 -18.96 4.00
C GLY A 130 3.88 -19.04 4.39
N PHE A 131 3.47 -18.28 5.39
CA PHE A 131 2.06 -17.94 5.52
C PHE A 131 1.90 -16.44 5.76
N LEU A 132 0.78 -15.92 5.30
CA LEU A 132 0.36 -14.54 5.51
C LEU A 132 -0.81 -14.57 6.47
N LEU A 133 -0.74 -13.74 7.50
CA LEU A 133 -1.81 -13.51 8.44
C LEU A 133 -2.31 -12.09 8.24
N LEU A 134 -3.58 -11.94 7.89
CA LEU A 134 -4.28 -10.67 7.95
C LEU A 134 -5.07 -10.62 9.26
N ARG A 135 -5.02 -9.49 9.95
CA ARG A 135 -5.77 -9.20 11.17
C ARG A 135 -6.53 -7.90 10.98
N LEU A 136 -7.81 -7.91 11.29
CA LEU A 136 -8.73 -6.78 11.21
C LEU A 136 -9.01 -6.27 12.62
N PHE A 137 -8.89 -4.96 12.81
CA PHE A 137 -9.04 -4.30 14.10
C PHE A 137 -10.05 -3.18 14.03
N ASP A 138 -10.86 -3.09 15.08
CA ASP A 138 -11.93 -2.10 15.25
C ASP A 138 -11.74 -1.36 16.58
N TYR A 139 -12.12 -0.07 16.63
CA TYR A 139 -12.06 0.78 17.80
C TYR A 139 -13.34 0.66 18.65
N ASP A 140 -13.35 -0.30 19.57
CA ASP A 140 -14.45 -0.47 20.52
C ASP A 140 -14.01 -0.29 21.99
N GLY A 141 -14.84 0.43 22.75
CA GLY A 141 -14.65 0.56 24.20
C GLY A 141 -13.41 1.39 24.60
N GLY A 142 -12.92 2.25 23.72
CA GLY A 142 -11.79 3.14 23.98
C GLY A 142 -10.41 2.56 23.63
N THR A 143 -10.36 1.44 22.91
CA THR A 143 -9.13 0.80 22.41
C THR A 143 -9.44 0.00 21.15
N TRP A 144 -8.41 -0.30 20.37
CA TRP A 144 -8.54 -1.22 19.24
C TRP A 144 -8.57 -2.68 19.71
N GLN A 145 -9.47 -3.45 19.12
CA GLN A 145 -9.66 -4.88 19.35
C GLN A 145 -9.59 -5.63 18.02
N GLU A 146 -8.95 -6.79 18.01
CA GLU A 146 -8.95 -7.66 16.84
C GLU A 146 -10.32 -8.35 16.72
N ILE A 147 -11.02 -8.11 15.61
CA ILE A 147 -12.38 -8.62 15.36
C ILE A 147 -12.42 -9.78 14.37
N ALA A 148 -11.38 -9.93 13.54
CA ALA A 148 -11.26 -11.03 12.61
C ALA A 148 -9.81 -11.25 12.17
N ASP A 149 -9.54 -12.48 11.73
CA ASP A 149 -8.29 -12.84 11.07
C ASP A 149 -8.55 -13.65 9.80
N TYR A 150 -7.54 -13.70 8.93
CA TYR A 150 -7.54 -14.59 7.77
C TYR A 150 -6.10 -15.01 7.45
N SER A 151 -5.89 -16.31 7.21
CA SER A 151 -4.58 -16.84 6.86
C SER A 151 -4.52 -17.38 5.43
N PHE A 152 -3.38 -17.17 4.78
CA PHE A 152 -3.08 -17.72 3.46
C PHE A 152 -1.77 -18.50 3.50
N GLU A 153 -1.71 -19.61 2.78
CA GLU A 153 -0.44 -20.23 2.44
C GLU A 153 0.22 -19.42 1.31
N LEU A 154 1.50 -19.12 1.49
CA LEU A 154 2.30 -18.39 0.51
C LEU A 154 3.21 -19.34 -0.29
N GLY A 155 3.50 -18.93 -1.53
CA GLY A 155 4.47 -19.58 -2.40
C GLY A 155 5.93 -19.27 -2.02
N VAL A 156 6.82 -19.17 -3.01
CA VAL A 156 8.25 -18.88 -2.79
C VAL A 156 8.51 -17.37 -2.96
N GLN A 157 9.34 -16.76 -2.09
CA GLN A 157 9.74 -15.34 -2.15
C GLN A 157 8.56 -14.37 -2.28
N ASN A 158 7.79 -14.25 -1.21
CA ASN A 158 6.60 -13.42 -1.18
C ASN A 158 6.91 -12.24 -0.28
N TRP A 159 6.79 -11.01 -0.77
CA TRP A 159 6.74 -9.84 0.10
C TRP A 159 5.36 -9.23 -0.05
N ILE A 160 4.80 -8.72 1.04
CA ILE A 160 3.57 -7.96 0.97
C ILE A 160 3.93 -6.61 0.34
N ASP A 161 3.43 -6.37 -0.87
CA ASP A 161 3.74 -5.16 -1.62
C ASP A 161 2.61 -4.13 -1.45
N ASN A 162 1.34 -4.57 -1.43
CA ASN A 162 0.23 -3.65 -1.33
C ASN A 162 -1.00 -4.25 -0.65
N VAL A 163 -1.65 -3.44 0.20
CA VAL A 163 -2.95 -3.73 0.80
C VAL A 163 -3.79 -2.46 0.78
N GLN A 164 -5.09 -2.58 0.50
CA GLN A 164 -6.02 -1.45 0.42
C GLN A 164 -7.41 -1.89 0.90
N ILE A 165 -8.20 -0.93 1.37
CA ILE A 165 -9.61 -1.11 1.73
C ILE A 165 -10.42 -0.16 0.84
N LEU A 166 -11.24 -0.72 -0.05
CA LEU A 166 -11.96 0.01 -1.10
C LEU A 166 -13.21 -0.77 -1.52
N ASP A 167 -14.27 -0.10 -1.92
CA ASP A 167 -15.41 -0.71 -2.64
C ASP A 167 -14.97 -1.07 -4.08
N LEU A 168 -14.58 -2.33 -4.29
CA LEU A 168 -14.02 -2.83 -5.55
C LEU A 168 -15.12 -3.33 -6.50
N ASP A 169 -16.28 -3.69 -5.94
CA ASP A 169 -17.35 -4.35 -6.67
C ASP A 169 -18.66 -3.52 -6.77
N TYR A 170 -18.65 -2.31 -6.19
CA TYR A 170 -19.69 -1.29 -6.21
C TYR A 170 -20.98 -1.68 -5.50
N ASP A 171 -20.89 -2.56 -4.50
CA ASP A 171 -22.03 -2.91 -3.66
C ASP A 171 -22.26 -1.93 -2.49
N GLY A 172 -21.35 -0.97 -2.31
CA GLY A 172 -21.39 0.04 -1.25
C GLY A 172 -20.73 -0.38 0.05
N ARG A 173 -20.11 -1.56 0.11
CA ARG A 173 -19.22 -1.99 1.21
C ARG A 173 -17.78 -2.04 0.69
N ASN A 174 -16.81 -1.88 1.58
CA ASN A 174 -15.42 -2.00 1.18
C ASN A 174 -14.93 -3.44 1.28
N GLU A 175 -14.17 -3.86 0.28
CA GLU A 175 -13.38 -5.08 0.32
C GLU A 175 -11.93 -4.78 0.69
N ILE A 176 -11.23 -5.84 1.08
CA ILE A 176 -9.79 -5.79 1.31
C ILE A 176 -9.06 -6.34 0.07
N PHE A 177 -8.34 -5.46 -0.62
CA PHE A 177 -7.39 -5.83 -1.65
C PHE A 177 -6.04 -6.21 -1.04
N ILE A 178 -5.48 -7.35 -1.47
CA ILE A 178 -4.16 -7.82 -1.05
C ILE A 178 -3.34 -8.20 -2.27
N HIS A 179 -2.15 -7.65 -2.36
CA HIS A 179 -1.13 -8.08 -3.29
C HIS A 179 0.19 -8.36 -2.56
N HIS A 180 0.73 -9.52 -2.88
CA HIS A 180 2.06 -9.94 -2.51
C HIS A 180 2.84 -10.37 -3.75
N ARG A 181 4.15 -10.10 -3.71
CA ARG A 181 5.06 -10.35 -4.83
C ARG A 181 4.97 -11.79 -5.32
N ASN A 182 5.02 -11.96 -6.64
CA ASN A 182 5.01 -13.24 -7.34
C ASN A 182 3.75 -14.09 -7.14
N ASN A 183 2.67 -13.48 -6.65
CA ASN A 183 1.40 -14.16 -6.45
C ASN A 183 0.26 -13.38 -7.07
N PRO A 184 -0.92 -14.00 -7.25
CA PRO A 184 -2.04 -13.29 -7.81
C PRO A 184 -2.62 -12.34 -6.76
N PRO A 185 -2.99 -11.10 -7.14
CA PRO A 185 -3.81 -10.24 -6.30
C PRO A 185 -5.09 -10.94 -5.85
N LYS A 186 -5.55 -10.62 -4.65
CA LYS A 186 -6.70 -11.24 -3.98
C LYS A 186 -7.62 -10.18 -3.43
N ILE A 187 -8.89 -10.54 -3.31
CA ILE A 187 -9.90 -9.74 -2.64
C ILE A 187 -10.50 -10.59 -1.52
N LEU A 188 -10.59 -10.00 -0.34
CA LEU A 188 -11.34 -10.53 0.79
C LEU A 188 -12.55 -9.63 1.06
N GLU A 189 -13.65 -10.25 1.48
CA GLU A 189 -14.83 -9.57 2.00
C GLU A 189 -15.03 -9.96 3.47
N TYR A 190 -15.39 -8.97 4.30
CA TYR A 190 -15.82 -9.19 5.66
C TYR A 190 -17.34 -9.25 5.72
N ALA A 191 -17.88 -10.40 6.14
CA ALA A 191 -19.31 -10.56 6.29
C ALA A 191 -19.61 -11.53 7.44
N ASN A 192 -20.63 -11.19 8.24
CA ASN A 192 -21.09 -12.04 9.35
C ASN A 192 -19.98 -12.40 10.36
N GLY A 193 -19.07 -11.46 10.64
CA GLY A 193 -17.98 -11.68 11.59
C GLY A 193 -16.80 -12.48 11.05
N GLN A 194 -16.73 -12.72 9.73
CA GLN A 194 -15.67 -13.52 9.11
C GLN A 194 -15.15 -12.91 7.81
N LEU A 195 -13.85 -13.05 7.60
CA LEU A 195 -13.20 -12.74 6.34
C LEU A 195 -13.28 -13.94 5.40
N SER A 196 -13.54 -13.70 4.12
CA SER A 196 -13.55 -14.75 3.09
C SER A 196 -12.99 -14.25 1.76
N LYS A 197 -12.21 -15.10 1.07
CA LYS A 197 -11.69 -14.76 -0.27
C LYS A 197 -12.77 -14.88 -1.32
N THR A 198 -13.13 -13.76 -1.93
CA THR A 198 -14.18 -13.67 -2.97
C THR A 198 -13.61 -13.70 -4.38
N TRP A 199 -12.37 -13.23 -4.56
CA TRP A 199 -11.71 -13.23 -5.85
C TRP A 199 -10.19 -13.40 -5.76
N GLU A 200 -9.62 -13.94 -6.83
CA GLU A 200 -8.19 -14.04 -7.05
C GLU A 200 -7.89 -13.88 -8.55
N ALA A 201 -6.87 -13.08 -8.86
CA ALA A 201 -6.45 -12.90 -10.25
C ALA A 201 -5.98 -14.23 -10.87
N PRO A 202 -6.16 -14.44 -12.18
CA PRO A 202 -5.71 -15.65 -12.86
C PRO A 202 -4.19 -15.74 -13.05
N ARG A 203 -3.44 -14.67 -12.75
CA ARG A 203 -2.00 -14.57 -13.01
C ARG A 203 -1.27 -13.92 -11.84
N PHE A 204 -0.02 -14.33 -11.67
CA PHE A 204 0.90 -13.68 -10.74
C PHE A 204 1.20 -12.25 -11.16
N ALA A 205 1.35 -11.39 -10.16
CA ALA A 205 1.78 -10.01 -10.32
C ALA A 205 3.01 -9.76 -9.46
N MET A 206 3.90 -8.91 -9.96
CA MET A 206 5.06 -8.41 -9.25
C MET A 206 4.78 -7.08 -8.56
N ALA A 207 3.80 -6.32 -9.07
CA ALA A 207 3.19 -5.19 -8.40
C ALA A 207 1.72 -5.13 -8.80
N ALA A 208 0.84 -4.75 -7.87
CA ALA A 208 -0.55 -4.49 -8.20
C ALA A 208 -1.14 -3.41 -7.28
N LYS A 209 -2.18 -2.74 -7.79
CA LYS A 209 -2.88 -1.65 -7.11
C LYS A 209 -4.33 -1.63 -7.58
N ALA A 210 -5.23 -1.29 -6.68
CA ALA A 210 -6.60 -0.92 -6.98
C ALA A 210 -6.78 0.61 -6.93
N GLY A 211 -7.45 1.16 -7.94
CA GLY A 211 -7.77 2.59 -8.01
C GLY A 211 -8.57 2.95 -9.26
N ASN A 212 -9.12 4.16 -9.29
CA ASN A 212 -9.96 4.68 -10.37
C ASN A 212 -9.13 5.06 -11.61
N MET A 213 -8.59 4.07 -12.33
CA MET A 213 -7.68 4.30 -13.47
C MET A 213 -8.33 5.11 -14.60
N TYR A 214 -9.63 4.97 -14.84
CA TYR A 214 -10.32 5.64 -15.94
C TYR A 214 -10.96 6.99 -15.57
N ASN A 215 -10.82 7.42 -14.31
CA ASN A 215 -11.53 8.54 -13.73
C ASN A 215 -13.06 8.54 -14.00
N ASN A 216 -13.69 7.36 -13.93
CA ASN A 216 -15.13 7.19 -14.14
C ASN A 216 -15.89 6.87 -12.84
N GLY A 217 -15.19 6.85 -11.69
CA GLY A 217 -15.73 6.49 -10.38
C GLY A 217 -15.69 4.98 -10.12
N GLU A 218 -15.32 4.19 -11.12
CA GLU A 218 -15.11 2.76 -11.00
C GLU A 218 -13.64 2.50 -10.64
N ILE A 219 -13.39 1.71 -9.60
CA ILE A 219 -12.11 1.12 -9.24
C ILE A 219 -11.72 -0.03 -10.18
N GLN A 220 -10.52 0.05 -10.73
CA GLN A 220 -9.87 -1.04 -11.45
C GLN A 220 -8.72 -1.61 -10.65
N ILE A 221 -8.43 -2.90 -10.88
CA ILE A 221 -7.22 -3.54 -10.38
C ILE A 221 -6.21 -3.61 -11.51
N VAL A 222 -5.08 -2.92 -11.34
CA VAL A 222 -3.95 -2.97 -12.28
C VAL A 222 -2.89 -3.90 -11.71
N ALA A 223 -2.55 -4.94 -12.47
CA ALA A 223 -1.57 -5.95 -12.07
C ALA A 223 -0.44 -6.04 -13.10
N ALA A 224 0.77 -5.65 -12.69
CA ALA A 224 2.00 -5.75 -13.47
C ALA A 224 2.64 -7.12 -13.24
N GLY A 225 2.79 -7.93 -14.29
CA GLY A 225 3.36 -9.27 -14.23
C GLY A 225 4.48 -9.47 -15.26
N TYR A 226 5.43 -10.36 -14.94
CA TYR A 226 6.50 -10.74 -15.85
C TYR A 226 5.97 -11.61 -16.99
N LEU A 227 6.14 -11.17 -18.23
CA LEU A 227 5.72 -11.89 -19.44
C LEU A 227 6.87 -12.67 -20.11
N GLY A 228 8.07 -12.64 -19.54
CA GLY A 228 9.25 -13.30 -20.08
C GLY A 228 10.33 -12.31 -20.55
N PRO A 229 11.55 -12.81 -20.82
CA PRO A 229 12.71 -11.96 -21.09
C PRO A 229 12.59 -11.15 -22.38
N GLU A 230 11.79 -11.64 -23.34
CA GLU A 230 11.59 -11.01 -24.65
C GLU A 230 10.46 -9.97 -24.66
N ILE A 231 9.54 -10.00 -23.68
CA ILE A 231 8.37 -9.11 -23.63
C ILE A 231 8.51 -8.10 -22.49
N GLY A 232 9.23 -8.45 -21.42
CA GLY A 232 9.34 -7.62 -20.22
C GLY A 232 8.11 -7.76 -19.34
N VAL A 233 7.49 -6.63 -19.01
CA VAL A 233 6.30 -6.55 -18.14
C VAL A 233 5.04 -6.32 -18.95
N GLY A 234 4.01 -7.08 -18.60
CA GLY A 234 2.65 -6.81 -19.03
C GLY A 234 1.79 -6.36 -17.87
N PHE A 235 0.87 -5.46 -18.17
CA PHE A 235 -0.17 -4.99 -17.27
C PHE A 235 -1.46 -5.67 -17.67
N ASN A 236 -2.18 -6.16 -16.67
CA ASN A 236 -3.53 -6.67 -16.79
C ASN A 236 -4.40 -5.74 -15.96
N VAL A 237 -5.44 -5.17 -16.57
CA VAL A 237 -6.45 -4.37 -15.87
C VAL A 237 -7.69 -5.22 -15.72
N TYR A 238 -8.18 -5.31 -14.48
CA TYR A 238 -9.41 -6.01 -14.15
C TYR A 238 -10.49 -5.01 -13.71
N GLU A 239 -11.68 -5.15 -14.28
CA GLU A 239 -12.88 -4.38 -13.94
C GLU A 239 -13.96 -5.32 -13.42
N TYR A 240 -14.77 -4.87 -12.47
CA TYR A 240 -15.96 -5.59 -12.04
C TYR A 240 -17.10 -5.37 -13.04
N VAL A 241 -17.45 -6.41 -13.80
CA VAL A 241 -18.45 -6.32 -14.88
C VAL A 241 -19.38 -7.53 -14.82
N ASP A 242 -20.68 -7.28 -14.70
CA ASP A 242 -21.73 -8.30 -14.58
C ASP A 242 -21.51 -9.27 -13.40
N GLY A 243 -21.13 -8.75 -12.23
CA GLY A 243 -20.98 -9.56 -11.01
C GLY A 243 -19.67 -10.37 -10.92
N ALA A 244 -18.66 -10.03 -11.72
CA ALA A 244 -17.34 -10.66 -11.65
C ALA A 244 -16.23 -9.74 -12.19
N PHE A 245 -15.04 -9.85 -11.61
CA PHE A 245 -13.84 -9.22 -12.15
C PHE A 245 -13.41 -9.89 -13.46
N LYS A 246 -13.30 -9.10 -14.52
CA LYS A 246 -12.88 -9.51 -15.86
C LYS A 246 -11.64 -8.73 -16.27
N ASN A 247 -10.71 -9.40 -16.95
CA ASN A 247 -9.59 -8.71 -17.58
C ASN A 247 -10.10 -7.97 -18.83
N THR A 248 -9.99 -6.64 -18.84
CA THR A 248 -10.56 -5.76 -19.88
C THR A 248 -9.50 -5.10 -20.73
N LEU A 249 -8.32 -4.86 -20.18
CA LEU A 249 -7.20 -4.24 -20.89
C LEU A 249 -5.89 -4.97 -20.56
N ASN A 250 -5.11 -5.22 -21.61
CA ASN A 250 -3.73 -5.69 -21.49
C ASN A 250 -2.82 -4.80 -22.33
N PHE A 251 -1.71 -4.39 -21.74
CA PHE A 251 -0.67 -3.65 -22.44
C PHE A 251 0.71 -4.01 -21.88
N SER A 252 1.75 -3.66 -22.60
CA SER A 252 3.14 -3.95 -22.22
C SER A 252 4.05 -2.89 -22.81
N SER A 253 5.22 -2.68 -22.21
CA SER A 253 6.26 -1.85 -22.81
C SER A 253 7.56 -2.64 -22.94
N PRO A 254 8.23 -2.61 -24.11
CA PRO A 254 9.54 -3.23 -24.28
C PRO A 254 10.62 -2.56 -23.41
N ALA A 255 10.38 -1.35 -22.89
CA ALA A 255 11.27 -0.65 -21.97
C ALA A 255 11.55 -1.43 -20.67
N PHE A 256 10.74 -2.45 -20.37
CA PHE A 256 10.83 -3.25 -19.14
C PHE A 256 11.60 -4.57 -19.28
N GLN A 257 12.22 -4.83 -20.44
CA GLN A 257 13.03 -6.03 -20.62
C GLN A 257 14.22 -6.03 -19.65
N GLY A 258 14.32 -7.09 -18.83
CA GLY A 258 15.44 -7.29 -17.90
C GLY A 258 15.44 -6.38 -16.66
N CYS A 259 14.31 -5.73 -16.37
CA CYS A 259 14.16 -4.86 -15.20
C CYS A 259 13.72 -5.65 -13.95
N ALA A 260 13.97 -5.11 -12.76
CA ALA A 260 13.24 -5.47 -11.55
C ALA A 260 12.13 -4.45 -11.30
N TYR A 261 11.18 -4.78 -10.44
CA TYR A 261 9.90 -4.06 -10.32
C TYR A 261 9.60 -3.81 -8.87
N ASP A 262 9.07 -2.63 -8.59
CA ASP A 262 9.07 -2.11 -7.24
C ASP A 262 7.70 -1.58 -6.84
N GLY A 263 7.16 -0.59 -7.55
CA GLY A 263 5.98 0.15 -7.11
C GLY A 263 5.01 0.52 -8.22
N LEU A 264 3.75 0.70 -7.84
CA LEU A 264 2.66 1.09 -8.72
C LEU A 264 1.75 2.06 -7.97
N GLU A 265 1.43 3.20 -8.59
CA GLU A 265 0.43 4.14 -8.08
C GLU A 265 -0.49 4.64 -9.20
N LEU A 266 -1.71 5.02 -8.83
CA LEU A 266 -2.72 5.59 -9.72
C LEU A 266 -3.09 6.99 -9.24
N GLY A 267 -3.11 7.95 -10.15
CA GLY A 267 -3.52 9.32 -9.83
C GLY A 267 -3.26 10.28 -10.98
N ASP A 268 -3.94 11.43 -10.94
CA ASP A 268 -3.78 12.51 -11.90
C ASP A 268 -2.45 13.23 -11.65
N VAL A 269 -1.47 13.00 -12.53
CA VAL A 269 -0.11 13.55 -12.36
C VAL A 269 0.11 14.84 -13.14
N ASP A 270 -0.81 15.20 -14.04
CA ASP A 270 -0.71 16.42 -14.86
C ASP A 270 -1.84 17.42 -14.63
N GLY A 271 -2.77 17.13 -13.72
CA GLY A 271 -3.87 17.99 -13.32
C GLY A 271 -4.97 18.11 -14.38
N ASP A 272 -5.02 17.20 -15.36
CA ASP A 272 -5.99 17.28 -16.46
C ASP A 272 -7.35 16.63 -16.15
N GLY A 273 -7.50 16.09 -14.94
CA GLY A 273 -8.68 15.37 -14.48
C GLY A 273 -8.76 13.96 -15.03
N GLN A 274 -7.64 13.33 -15.44
CA GLN A 274 -7.57 11.90 -15.73
C GLN A 274 -6.47 11.28 -14.88
N ASN A 275 -6.70 10.05 -14.43
CA ASN A 275 -5.71 9.34 -13.65
C ASN A 275 -4.71 8.61 -14.57
N GLU A 276 -3.44 8.68 -14.20
CA GLU A 276 -2.36 7.94 -14.83
C GLU A 276 -1.95 6.76 -13.96
N LEU A 277 -1.38 5.77 -14.62
CA LEU A 277 -0.59 4.74 -14.00
C LEU A 277 0.87 5.17 -13.93
N VAL A 278 1.41 5.31 -12.72
CA VAL A 278 2.84 5.49 -12.47
C VAL A 278 3.44 4.15 -12.05
N PHE A 279 4.43 3.68 -12.80
CA PHE A 279 5.10 2.41 -12.56
C PHE A 279 6.59 2.62 -12.30
N LEU A 280 7.07 2.14 -11.15
CA LEU A 280 8.48 2.14 -10.76
C LEU A 280 9.14 0.81 -11.12
N TYR A 281 10.33 0.90 -11.70
CA TYR A 281 11.11 -0.26 -12.08
C TYR A 281 12.61 0.05 -12.03
N MET A 282 13.41 -0.96 -11.72
CA MET A 282 14.86 -0.85 -11.67
C MET A 282 15.49 -1.40 -12.96
N ILE A 283 16.42 -0.65 -13.52
CA ILE A 283 17.30 -1.09 -14.62
C ILE A 283 18.70 -1.42 -14.08
N ASP A 284 19.51 -2.07 -14.92
CA ASP A 284 20.91 -2.40 -14.63
C ASP A 284 21.11 -3.20 -13.32
N ILE A 285 20.12 -4.04 -12.99
CA ILE A 285 20.02 -4.80 -11.72
C ILE A 285 21.24 -5.68 -11.42
N ASN A 286 21.99 -6.07 -12.45
CA ASN A 286 23.21 -6.89 -12.34
C ASN A 286 24.49 -6.06 -12.20
N THR A 287 24.37 -4.75 -11.99
CA THR A 287 25.51 -3.83 -11.84
C THR A 287 25.44 -3.11 -10.50
N PRO A 288 26.57 -2.59 -9.98
CA PRO A 288 26.58 -1.73 -8.79
C PRO A 288 25.89 -0.37 -8.98
N LEU A 289 25.47 -0.05 -10.21
CA LEU A 289 24.90 1.24 -10.61
C LEU A 289 23.42 1.08 -10.94
N GLN A 290 22.69 0.36 -10.07
CA GLN A 290 21.24 0.19 -10.20
C GLN A 290 20.56 1.56 -10.21
N ARG A 291 19.61 1.74 -11.13
CA ARG A 291 18.84 2.98 -11.27
C ARG A 291 17.38 2.65 -11.18
N THR A 292 16.64 3.47 -10.45
CA THR A 292 15.19 3.42 -10.46
C THR A 292 14.68 4.37 -11.54
N MET A 293 13.82 3.83 -12.38
CA MET A 293 13.12 4.52 -13.44
C MET A 293 11.64 4.56 -13.08
N PHE A 294 10.93 5.54 -13.64
CA PHE A 294 9.48 5.55 -13.62
C PHE A 294 8.91 5.75 -15.01
N SER A 295 7.75 5.17 -15.26
CA SER A 295 6.98 5.39 -16.48
C SER A 295 5.53 5.73 -16.15
N ILE A 296 5.00 6.69 -16.90
CA ILE A 296 3.63 7.20 -16.75
C ILE A 296 2.82 6.72 -17.95
N PHE A 297 1.69 6.08 -17.69
CA PHE A 297 0.78 5.57 -18.70
C PHE A 297 -0.62 6.15 -18.54
N ARG A 298 -1.29 6.40 -19.66
CA ARG A 298 -2.73 6.69 -19.71
C ARG A 298 -3.39 5.73 -20.69
N ASN A 299 -4.39 4.98 -20.24
CA ASN A 299 -5.12 4.01 -21.07
C ASN A 299 -4.21 3.04 -21.85
N GLY A 300 -3.11 2.60 -21.21
CA GLY A 300 -2.12 1.69 -21.80
C GLY A 300 -1.11 2.33 -22.75
N ALA A 301 -1.23 3.64 -23.05
CA ALA A 301 -0.24 4.39 -23.82
C ALA A 301 0.82 4.98 -22.90
N LEU A 302 2.09 4.77 -23.22
CA LEU A 302 3.22 5.39 -22.52
C LEU A 302 3.26 6.89 -22.83
N LEU A 303 3.17 7.74 -21.81
CA LEU A 303 3.24 9.19 -21.93
C LEU A 303 4.65 9.70 -21.67
N PHE A 304 5.29 9.17 -20.62
CA PHE A 304 6.58 9.67 -20.15
C PHE A 304 7.39 8.57 -19.48
N THR A 305 8.71 8.69 -19.57
CA THR A 305 9.67 7.89 -18.80
C THR A 305 10.70 8.83 -18.19
N GLY A 306 10.91 8.69 -16.89
CA GLY A 306 11.87 9.48 -16.12
C GLY A 306 12.80 8.61 -15.29
N ASP A 307 13.82 9.24 -14.75
CA ASP A 307 14.86 8.63 -13.94
C ASP A 307 14.87 9.30 -12.57
N THR A 308 14.78 8.52 -11.50
CA THR A 308 14.80 9.04 -10.13
C THR A 308 16.22 9.11 -9.54
N GLY A 309 17.21 8.58 -10.27
CA GLY A 309 18.63 8.58 -9.95
C GLY A 309 19.15 7.23 -9.49
N TYR A 310 20.29 7.27 -8.81
CA TYR A 310 20.89 6.10 -8.17
C TYR A 310 20.22 5.84 -6.83
N GLY A 311 19.61 4.67 -6.69
CA GLY A 311 18.88 4.26 -5.50
C GLY A 311 17.75 3.31 -5.86
N SER A 312 17.34 2.47 -4.90
CA SER A 312 16.13 1.64 -5.00
C SER A 312 14.95 2.43 -4.41
N SER A 313 13.89 2.62 -5.19
CA SER A 313 12.63 3.14 -4.67
C SER A 313 11.54 2.09 -4.85
N GLU A 314 11.07 1.53 -3.73
CA GLU A 314 10.03 0.50 -3.71
C GLU A 314 8.61 1.12 -3.78
N VAL A 315 8.47 2.41 -3.46
CA VAL A 315 7.17 3.06 -3.25
C VAL A 315 7.11 4.38 -4.02
N VAL A 316 5.93 4.66 -4.58
CA VAL A 316 5.55 5.95 -5.16
C VAL A 316 4.24 6.38 -4.49
N ALA A 317 4.10 7.68 -4.24
CA ALA A 317 2.84 8.31 -3.86
C ALA A 317 2.61 9.52 -4.76
N ILE A 318 1.35 9.72 -5.16
CA ILE A 318 0.91 10.87 -5.96
C ILE A 318 0.07 11.77 -5.04
N GLY A 319 0.27 13.08 -5.15
CA GLY A 319 -0.50 14.07 -4.40
C GLY A 319 0.08 15.47 -4.59
N ASP A 320 -0.69 16.46 -4.15
CA ASP A 320 -0.28 17.86 -4.13
C ASP A 320 0.83 18.07 -3.08
N TYR A 321 2.08 18.12 -3.55
CA TYR A 321 3.28 18.19 -2.71
C TYR A 321 3.66 19.62 -2.35
N ASP A 322 3.43 20.57 -3.25
CA ASP A 322 3.71 21.99 -3.05
C ASP A 322 2.49 22.78 -2.59
N ASN A 323 1.36 22.13 -2.37
CA ASN A 323 0.18 22.70 -1.72
C ASN A 323 -0.30 24.00 -2.39
N ASP A 324 -0.13 24.08 -3.71
CA ASP A 324 -0.56 25.22 -4.50
C ASP A 324 -2.04 25.08 -4.89
N GLU A 325 -2.66 26.19 -5.28
CA GLU A 325 -4.05 26.14 -5.76
C GLU A 325 -4.04 25.74 -7.24
N ILE A 326 -4.38 24.46 -7.52
CA ILE A 326 -4.54 23.89 -8.87
C ILE A 326 -5.93 24.21 -9.44
#